data_AF-V3ZHC1-F1
#
_entry.id   AF-V3ZHC1-F1
#
_cell.length_a   1.000
_cell.length_b   1.000
_cell.length_c   1.000
_cell.angle_alpha   90.00
_cell.angle_beta   90.00
_cell.angle_gamma   90.00
#
_symmetry.space_group_name_H-M   'P 1'
#
loop_
_entity.id
_entity.type
_entity.pdbx_description
1 polymer ?
#
loop_
_entity_poly.entity_id
_entity_poly.type
_entity_poly.pdbx_seq_one_letter_code
_entity_poly.pdbx_strand_id
1 'polypeptide(L)'
;VQTGLLVNGQDKTNSHQTGLLVNGQDKTNSHQTGLLVYGQDKTNSHQTGLLVYGQDKTNSHQTGLLVYGQDKTNSHQTGLLVYGQDKTNSHQTGLLVYGQDKTNSHQTGLLVYGQDKTNSHQTGLLVYGQDKTNSHQTGLLVYGQDKTNSHQTGLLVYGQDKTNSHQTGLLVNGQDKTNSHQTGLLVYGQDKTNSHQTGLLVYGQDKTNSHQTGLLVNGQDKTNSHIRV
;
A
#
# COMPACT_ATOMS: atom_id res chain seq x y z
N VAL A 1 36.55 11.21 0.92
CA VAL A 1 35.41 11.16 1.85
C VAL A 1 35.40 12.47 2.61
N GLN A 2 34.32 13.24 2.54
CA GLN A 2 34.16 14.46 3.34
C GLN A 2 33.28 14.15 4.54
N THR A 3 33.71 14.53 5.74
CA THR A 3 33.04 14.17 7.00
C THR A 3 32.63 15.41 7.78
N GLY A 4 31.39 15.45 8.30
CA GLY A 4 30.97 16.47 9.27
C GLY A 4 30.81 17.87 8.69
N LEU A 5 30.19 17.98 7.51
CA LEU A 5 30.00 19.25 6.81
C LEU A 5 28.61 19.85 7.12
N LEU A 6 28.55 21.16 7.33
CA LEU A 6 27.32 21.95 7.36
C LEU A 6 27.25 22.82 6.11
N VAL A 7 26.17 22.70 5.35
CA VAL A 7 25.91 23.53 4.15
C VAL A 7 24.61 24.30 4.35
N ASN A 8 24.70 25.64 4.27
CA ASN A 8 23.53 26.51 4.14
C ASN A 8 23.44 26.96 2.67
N GLY A 9 22.34 26.62 1.98
CA GLY A 9 22.15 26.95 0.57
C GLY A 9 22.14 25.71 -0.34
N GLN A 10 23.01 25.67 -1.33
CA GLN A 10 23.10 24.56 -2.29
C GLN A 10 24.35 23.73 -2.05
N ASP A 11 24.19 22.44 -1.81
CA ASP A 11 25.27 21.46 -1.96
C ASP A 11 25.15 20.77 -3.33
N LYS A 12 26.29 20.57 -3.98
CA LYS A 12 26.40 19.85 -5.26
C LYS A 12 27.68 19.05 -5.25
N THR A 13 27.59 17.75 -5.02
CA THR A 13 28.79 16.93 -4.91
C THR A 13 28.75 15.67 -5.77
N ASN A 14 29.95 15.25 -6.15
CA ASN A 14 30.23 13.99 -6.82
C ASN A 14 31.21 13.13 -6.00
N SER A 15 31.40 13.44 -4.71
CA SER A 15 32.35 12.74 -3.83
C SER A 15 31.62 12.04 -2.69
N HIS A 16 32.20 10.95 -2.15
CA HIS A 16 31.59 10.26 -1.01
C HIS A 16 31.54 11.17 0.22
N GLN A 17 30.36 11.27 0.85
CA GLN A 17 30.13 12.10 2.02
C GLN A 17 29.59 11.27 3.19
N THR A 18 29.96 11.67 4.40
CA THR A 18 29.46 11.05 5.62
C THR A 18 29.15 12.13 6.66
N GLY A 19 27.97 12.09 7.28
CA GLY A 19 27.59 13.06 8.32
C GLY A 19 27.45 14.47 7.76
N LEU A 20 26.61 14.63 6.73
CA LEU A 20 26.33 15.92 6.09
C LEU A 20 25.02 16.50 6.62
N LEU A 21 25.02 17.79 6.93
CA LEU A 21 23.83 18.58 7.25
C LEU A 21 23.63 19.66 6.20
N VAL A 22 22.48 19.65 5.51
CA VAL A 22 22.12 20.65 4.49
C VAL A 22 20.84 21.39 4.90
N ASN A 23 20.94 22.71 5.02
CA ASN A 23 19.78 23.60 5.08
C ASN A 23 19.60 24.25 3.71
N GLY A 24 18.77 23.65 2.86
CA GLY A 24 18.52 24.12 1.50
C GLY A 24 18.36 22.98 0.50
N GLN A 25 19.18 22.97 -0.55
CA GLN A 25 19.11 21.98 -1.62
C GLN A 25 20.38 21.13 -1.63
N ASP A 26 20.22 19.81 -1.49
CA ASP A 26 21.27 18.85 -1.82
C ASP A 26 21.03 18.27 -3.23
N LYS A 27 22.12 18.07 -3.96
CA LYS A 27 22.14 17.43 -5.28
C LYS A 27 23.40 16.59 -5.39
N THR A 28 23.24 15.29 -5.22
CA THR A 28 24.39 14.40 -5.11
C THR A 28 24.33 13.24 -6.10
N ASN A 29 25.50 12.92 -6.66
CA ASN A 29 25.69 11.80 -7.60
C ASN A 29 26.77 10.82 -7.10
N SER A 30 26.98 10.75 -5.80
CA SER A 30 27.96 9.90 -5.10
C SER A 30 27.37 9.29 -3.82
N HIS A 31 27.96 8.21 -3.29
CA HIS A 31 27.40 7.58 -2.08
C HIS A 31 27.42 8.51 -0.88
N GLN A 32 26.31 8.55 -0.15
CA GLN A 32 26.18 9.30 1.09
C GLN A 32 25.75 8.39 2.25
N THR A 33 26.25 8.70 3.44
CA THR A 33 25.85 8.02 4.67
C THR A 33 25.61 9.04 5.79
N GLY A 34 24.48 8.97 6.47
CA GLY A 34 24.15 9.90 7.54
C GLY A 34 23.95 11.33 7.03
N LEU A 35 22.94 11.51 6.17
CA LEU A 35 22.58 12.81 5.61
C LEU A 35 21.32 13.34 6.31
N LEU A 36 21.36 14.61 6.72
CA LEU A 36 20.21 15.36 7.22
C LEU A 36 19.95 16.56 6.31
N VAL A 37 18.76 16.63 5.71
CA VAL A 37 18.35 17.73 4.83
C VAL A 37 17.11 18.43 5.39
N TYR A 38 17.21 19.75 5.59
CA TYR A 38 16.07 20.64 5.71
C TYR A 38 15.85 21.36 4.38
N GLY A 39 14.95 20.83 3.55
CA GLY A 39 14.66 21.38 2.22
C GLY A 39 14.47 20.31 1.15
N GLN A 40 15.27 20.35 0.08
CA GLN A 40 15.14 19.44 -1.06
C GLN A 40 16.38 18.57 -1.19
N ASP A 41 16.20 17.25 -1.18
CA ASP A 41 17.21 16.30 -1.63
C ASP A 41 16.91 15.83 -3.06
N LYS A 42 17.96 15.64 -3.85
CA LYS A 42 17.90 15.09 -5.21
C LYS A 42 19.11 14.21 -5.42
N THR A 43 18.90 12.91 -5.36
CA THR A 43 20.01 11.97 -5.36
C THR A 43 19.90 10.93 -6.46
N ASN A 44 21.05 10.69 -7.12
CA ASN A 44 21.20 9.69 -8.17
C ASN A 44 22.31 8.66 -7.82
N SER A 45 22.46 8.36 -6.54
CA SER A 45 23.48 7.47 -5.98
C SER A 45 23.00 6.79 -4.70
N HIS A 46 23.68 5.72 -4.25
CA HIS A 46 23.24 5.00 -3.06
C HIS A 46 23.33 5.87 -1.79
N GLN A 47 22.26 5.84 -0.99
CA GLN A 47 22.22 6.51 0.30
C GLN A 47 21.89 5.53 1.42
N THR A 48 22.47 5.79 2.60
CA THR A 48 22.17 5.04 3.81
C THR A 48 21.99 6.00 4.98
N GLY A 49 20.88 5.88 5.71
CA GLY A 49 20.60 6.75 6.85
C GLY A 49 20.36 8.19 6.42
N LEU A 50 19.27 8.41 5.69
CA LEU A 50 18.85 9.73 5.23
C LEU A 50 17.63 10.20 6.04
N LEU A 51 17.69 11.45 6.52
CA LEU A 51 16.58 12.16 7.14
C LEU A 51 16.28 13.44 6.36
N VAL A 52 15.07 13.56 5.81
CA VAL A 52 14.63 14.74 5.06
C VAL A 52 13.41 15.38 5.71
N TYR A 53 13.52 16.66 6.03
CA TYR A 53 12.39 17.55 6.29
C TYR A 53 12.13 18.38 5.03
N GLY A 54 11.20 17.91 4.19
CA GLY A 54 10.86 18.56 2.93
C GLY A 54 10.59 17.58 1.78
N GLN A 55 11.34 17.70 0.68
CA GLN A 55 11.15 16.88 -0.51
C GLN A 55 12.37 16.01 -0.76
N ASP A 56 12.17 14.70 -0.85
CA ASP A 56 13.15 13.77 -1.41
C ASP A 56 12.77 13.40 -2.85
N LYS A 57 13.78 13.24 -3.70
CA LYS A 57 13.65 12.77 -5.08
C LYS A 57 14.85 11.89 -5.39
N THR A 58 14.61 10.58 -5.40
CA THR A 58 15.71 9.63 -5.54
C THR A 58 15.54 8.70 -6.72
N ASN A 59 16.64 8.50 -7.43
CA ASN A 59 16.77 7.59 -8.56
C ASN A 59 17.93 6.60 -8.33
N SER A 60 18.08 6.11 -7.10
CA SER A 60 19.09 5.10 -6.73
C SER A 60 18.74 4.35 -5.43
N HIS A 61 19.44 3.26 -5.11
CA HIS A 61 19.10 2.46 -3.92
C HIS A 61 19.24 3.25 -2.61
N GLN A 62 18.22 3.16 -1.76
CA GLN A 62 18.25 3.76 -0.43
C GLN A 62 17.99 2.71 0.65
N THR A 63 18.64 2.88 1.79
CA THR A 63 18.39 2.07 2.99
C THR A 63 18.26 2.98 4.20
N GLY A 64 17.18 2.81 4.97
CA GLY A 64 16.95 3.61 6.18
C GLY A 64 16.68 5.07 5.87
N LEU A 65 15.53 5.34 5.25
CA LEU A 65 15.08 6.68 4.90
C LEU A 65 13.92 7.10 5.80
N LEU A 66 14.00 8.32 6.34
CA LEU A 66 12.92 8.99 7.05
C LEU A 66 12.60 10.32 6.36
N VAL A 67 11.37 10.48 5.88
CA VAL A 67 10.91 11.71 5.23
C VAL A 67 9.73 12.32 5.98
N TYR A 68 9.86 13.58 6.38
CA TYR A 68 8.76 14.44 6.75
C TYR A 68 8.43 15.35 5.57
N GLY A 69 7.45 14.96 4.76
CA GLY A 69 7.04 15.71 3.57
C GLY A 69 6.72 14.82 2.36
N GLN A 70 7.39 15.04 1.24
CA GLN A 70 7.14 14.33 -0.01
C GLN A 70 8.34 13.46 -0.38
N ASP A 71 8.13 12.16 -0.52
CA ASP A 71 9.07 11.27 -1.19
C ASP A 71 8.63 11.01 -2.64
N LYS A 72 9.61 10.88 -3.54
CA LYS A 72 9.40 10.45 -4.92
C LYS A 72 10.57 9.59 -5.33
N THR A 73 10.29 8.29 -5.44
CA THR A 73 11.36 7.32 -5.67
C THR A 73 11.14 6.48 -6.93
N ASN A 74 12.23 6.33 -7.68
CA ASN A 74 12.30 5.52 -8.88
C ASN A 74 13.48 4.52 -8.79
N SER A 75 13.60 3.86 -7.65
CA SER A 75 14.69 2.92 -7.33
C SER A 75 14.38 2.01 -6.13
N HIS A 76 15.11 0.91 -5.93
CA HIS A 76 14.81 0.02 -4.80
C HIS A 76 15.05 0.71 -3.45
N GLN A 77 14.10 0.57 -2.52
CA GLN A 77 14.22 1.06 -1.15
C GLN A 77 13.99 -0.05 -0.14
N THR A 78 14.72 0.02 0.98
CA THR A 78 14.50 -0.83 2.14
C THR A 78 14.43 0.02 3.41
N GLY A 79 13.38 -0.17 4.20
CA GLY A 79 13.20 0.54 5.47
C GLY A 79 12.93 2.03 5.25
N LEU A 80 11.75 2.33 4.68
CA LEU A 80 11.29 3.69 4.44
C LEU A 80 10.17 4.04 5.43
N LEU A 81 10.29 5.21 6.06
CA LEU A 81 9.24 5.84 6.87
C LEU A 81 8.90 7.22 6.30
N VAL A 82 7.65 7.42 5.89
CA VAL A 82 7.17 8.70 5.35
C VAL A 82 6.02 9.25 6.21
N TYR A 83 6.19 10.48 6.68
CA TYR A 83 5.10 11.32 7.17
C TYR A 83 4.73 12.32 6.08
N GLY A 84 3.71 11.99 5.28
CA GLY A 84 3.24 12.84 4.19
C GLY A 84 2.85 12.04 2.94
N GLN A 85 3.48 12.34 1.80
CA GLN A 85 3.15 11.72 0.51
C GLN A 85 4.31 10.88 0.02
N ASP A 86 4.09 9.60 -0.21
CA ASP A 86 5.00 8.74 -0.97
C ASP A 86 4.48 8.57 -2.41
N LYS A 87 5.43 8.48 -3.35
CA LYS A 87 5.18 8.16 -4.75
C LYS A 87 6.31 7.30 -5.27
N THR A 88 5.99 6.03 -5.51
CA THR A 88 7.01 5.03 -5.81
C THR A 88 6.73 4.32 -7.13
N ASN A 89 7.79 4.20 -7.93
CA ASN A 89 7.79 3.48 -9.19
C ASN A 89 8.95 2.45 -9.24
N SER A 90 9.14 1.72 -8.14
CA SER A 90 10.24 0.77 -7.94
C SER A 90 9.99 -0.19 -6.77
N HIS A 91 10.72 -1.32 -6.69
CA HIS A 91 10.46 -2.29 -5.64
C HIS A 91 10.79 -1.75 -4.25
N GLN A 92 9.90 -1.95 -3.28
CA GLN A 92 10.10 -1.56 -1.89
C GLN A 92 9.91 -2.73 -0.93
N THR A 93 10.68 -2.71 0.15
CA THR A 93 10.51 -3.64 1.28
C THR A 93 10.51 -2.87 2.60
N GLY A 94 9.51 -3.12 3.44
CA GLY A 94 9.40 -2.50 4.76
C GLY A 94 9.11 -1.01 4.68
N LEU A 95 7.92 -0.67 4.19
CA LEU A 95 7.46 0.71 4.05
C LEU A 95 6.40 1.01 5.13
N LEU A 96 6.54 2.14 5.79
CA LEU A 96 5.55 2.72 6.69
C LEU A 96 5.19 4.14 6.24
N VAL A 97 3.92 4.37 5.90
CA VAL A 97 3.43 5.68 5.47
C VAL A 97 2.32 6.18 6.39
N TYR A 98 2.52 7.38 6.93
CA TYR A 98 1.46 8.18 7.54
C TYR A 98 1.05 9.26 6.54
N GLY A 99 -0.03 9.00 5.79
CA GLY A 99 -0.55 9.92 4.78
C GLY A 99 -1.01 9.22 3.50
N GLN A 100 -0.44 9.61 2.36
CA GLN A 100 -0.83 9.08 1.05
C GLN A 100 0.31 8.27 0.45
N ASP A 101 0.07 7.00 0.16
CA ASP A 101 0.92 6.19 -0.71
C ASP A 101 0.34 6.13 -2.13
N LYS A 102 1.23 6.13 -3.12
CA LYS A 102 0.89 5.90 -4.53
C LYS A 102 1.99 5.07 -5.16
N THR A 103 1.67 3.82 -5.42
CA THR A 103 2.67 2.87 -5.87
C THR A 103 2.32 2.23 -7.20
N ASN A 104 3.33 2.16 -8.08
CA ASN A 104 3.26 1.52 -9.39
C ASN A 104 4.40 0.50 -9.55
N SER A 105 4.65 -0.28 -8.49
CA SER A 105 5.75 -1.26 -8.41
C SER A 105 5.55 -2.30 -7.31
N HIS A 106 6.29 -3.41 -7.35
CA HIS A 106 6.10 -4.47 -6.38
C HIS A 106 6.48 -4.04 -4.95
N GLN A 107 5.63 -4.34 -3.97
CA GLN A 107 5.90 -4.05 -2.56
C GLN A 107 5.77 -5.30 -1.70
N THR A 108 6.60 -5.37 -0.65
CA THR A 108 6.50 -6.37 0.40
C THR A 108 6.56 -5.72 1.77
N GLY A 109 5.58 -6.01 2.64
CA GLY A 109 5.54 -5.48 4.00
C GLY A 109 5.27 -3.98 4.02
N LEU A 110 4.05 -3.59 3.66
CA LEU A 110 3.58 -2.21 3.64
C LEU A 110 2.57 -1.97 4.77
N LEU A 111 2.77 -0.89 5.52
CA LEU A 111 1.81 -0.38 6.50
C LEU A 111 1.45 1.07 6.15
N VAL A 112 0.17 1.34 5.91
CA VAL A 112 -0.34 2.68 5.58
C VAL A 112 -1.38 3.12 6.59
N TYR A 113 -1.15 4.29 7.19
CA TYR A 113 -2.16 5.05 7.91
C TYR A 113 -2.63 6.20 7.01
N GLY A 114 -3.75 6.01 6.30
CA GLY A 114 -4.30 6.99 5.39
C GLY A 114 -4.83 6.38 4.08
N GLN A 115 -4.33 6.85 2.94
CA GLN A 115 -4.78 6.42 1.62
C GLN A 115 -3.67 5.65 0.91
N ASP A 116 -3.94 4.40 0.55
CA ASP A 116 -3.14 3.64 -0.41
C ASP A 116 -3.80 3.68 -1.80
N LYS A 117 -2.96 3.72 -2.83
CA LYS A 117 -3.35 3.60 -4.24
C LYS A 117 -2.29 2.81 -4.97
N THR A 118 -2.62 1.58 -5.31
CA THR A 118 -1.65 0.66 -5.87
C THR A 118 -2.07 0.11 -7.23
N ASN A 119 -1.10 0.10 -8.15
CA ASN A 119 -1.22 -0.44 -9.51
C ASN A 119 -0.09 -1.44 -9.81
N SER A 120 0.19 -2.33 -8.85
CA SER A 120 1.27 -3.31 -8.89
C SER A 120 1.12 -4.41 -7.84
N HIS A 121 1.86 -5.52 -7.96
CA HIS A 121 1.66 -6.63 -7.02
C HIS A 121 2.13 -6.28 -5.61
N GLN A 122 1.33 -6.63 -4.60
CA GLN A 122 1.67 -6.45 -3.19
C GLN A 122 1.58 -7.76 -2.41
N THR A 123 2.46 -7.91 -1.43
CA THR A 123 2.41 -8.99 -0.45
C THR A 123 2.53 -8.42 0.96
N GLY A 124 1.59 -8.75 1.84
CA GLY A 124 1.61 -8.31 3.24
C GLY A 124 1.35 -6.82 3.38
N LEU A 125 0.12 -6.40 3.07
CA LEU A 125 -0.34 -5.02 3.19
C LEU A 125 -1.28 -4.87 4.38
N LEU A 126 -1.04 -3.86 5.20
CA LEU A 126 -1.95 -3.39 6.26
C LEU A 126 -2.31 -1.93 6.03
N VAL A 127 -3.61 -1.65 5.87
CA VAL A 127 -4.12 -0.28 5.68
C VAL A 127 -5.10 0.09 6.80
N TYR A 128 -4.84 1.22 7.45
CA TYR A 128 -5.81 1.94 8.26
C TYR A 128 -6.30 3.15 7.47
N GLY A 129 -7.46 3.01 6.81
CA GLY A 129 -8.05 4.07 5.99
C GLY A 129 -8.65 3.56 4.69
N GLN A 130 -8.17 4.06 3.55
CA GLN A 130 -8.70 3.73 2.22
C GLN A 130 -7.64 3.01 1.41
N ASP A 131 -7.95 1.79 0.96
CA ASP A 131 -7.19 1.11 -0.09
C ASP A 131 -7.91 1.25 -1.44
N LYS A 132 -7.13 1.35 -2.50
CA LYS A 132 -7.60 1.33 -3.89
C LYS A 132 -6.58 0.58 -4.73
N THR A 133 -6.95 -0.61 -5.14
CA THR A 133 -6.02 -1.50 -5.82
C THR A 133 -6.50 -1.96 -7.18
N ASN A 134 -5.59 -1.92 -8.15
CA ASN A 134 -5.80 -2.37 -9.52
C ASN A 134 -4.71 -3.37 -9.95
N SER A 135 -4.35 -4.28 -9.04
CA SER A 135 -3.27 -5.25 -9.21
C SER A 135 -3.35 -6.41 -8.22
N HIS A 136 -2.63 -7.51 -8.46
CA HIS A 136 -2.77 -8.68 -7.59
C HIS A 136 -2.25 -8.43 -6.17
N GLN A 137 -3.02 -8.85 -5.16
CA GLN A 137 -2.59 -8.76 -3.75
C GLN A 137 -2.66 -10.11 -3.07
N THR A 138 -1.72 -10.35 -2.15
CA THR A 138 -1.72 -11.51 -1.25
C THR A 138 -1.53 -11.03 0.19
N GLY A 139 -2.43 -11.44 1.08
CA GLY A 139 -2.36 -11.09 2.50
C GLY A 139 -2.61 -9.61 2.74
N LEU A 140 -3.85 -9.18 2.53
CA LEU A 140 -4.30 -7.80 2.75
C LEU A 140 -5.18 -7.73 3.99
N LEU A 141 -4.90 -6.77 4.87
CA LEU A 141 -5.75 -6.39 6.00
C LEU A 141 -6.12 -4.91 5.91
N VAL A 142 -7.41 -4.59 5.82
CA VAL A 142 -7.92 -3.21 5.75
C VAL A 142 -8.84 -2.92 6.92
N TYR A 143 -8.54 -1.85 7.66
CA TYR A 143 -9.46 -1.19 8.56
C TYR A 143 -9.99 0.08 7.88
N GLY A 144 -11.17 0.00 7.27
CA GLY A 144 -11.79 1.11 6.56
C GLY A 144 -12.46 0.69 5.25
N GLN A 145 -12.03 1.30 4.14
CA GLN A 145 -12.63 1.06 2.83
C GLN A 145 -11.62 0.39 1.90
N ASP A 146 -11.95 -0.80 1.40
CA ASP A 146 -11.25 -1.41 0.27
C ASP A 146 -12.05 -1.18 -1.04
N LYS A 147 -11.31 -1.01 -2.13
CA LYS A 147 -11.84 -0.94 -3.49
C LYS A 147 -10.88 -1.63 -4.43
N THR A 148 -11.28 -2.80 -4.90
CA THR A 148 -10.39 -3.64 -5.67
C THR A 148 -10.95 -4.01 -7.04
N ASN A 149 -10.08 -3.90 -8.04
CA ASN A 149 -10.33 -4.27 -9.43
C ASN A 149 -9.25 -5.23 -9.97
N SER A 150 -8.90 -6.22 -9.16
CA SER A 150 -7.82 -7.18 -9.44
C SER A 150 -7.88 -8.43 -8.55
N HIS A 151 -7.14 -9.49 -8.90
CA HIS A 151 -7.22 -10.73 -8.11
C HIS A 151 -6.64 -10.57 -6.70
N GLN A 152 -7.35 -11.05 -5.69
CA GLN A 152 -6.87 -11.05 -4.31
C GLN A 152 -6.90 -12.46 -3.71
N THR A 153 -5.92 -12.73 -2.84
CA THR A 153 -5.89 -13.95 -2.01
C THR A 153 -5.62 -13.57 -0.56
N GLY A 154 -6.48 -14.05 0.36
CA GLY A 154 -6.34 -13.79 1.79
C GLY A 154 -6.58 -12.33 2.14
N LEU A 155 -7.83 -11.89 1.97
CA LEU A 155 -8.27 -10.53 2.28
C LEU A 155 -9.09 -10.53 3.57
N LEU A 156 -8.74 -9.64 4.51
CA LEU A 156 -9.54 -9.29 5.67
C LEU A 156 -9.93 -7.81 5.62
N VAL A 157 -11.22 -7.51 5.69
CA VAL A 157 -11.73 -6.12 5.72
C VAL A 157 -12.60 -5.92 6.95
N TYR A 158 -12.25 -4.93 7.76
CA TYR A 158 -13.11 -4.35 8.78
C TYR A 158 -13.65 -3.02 8.26
N GLY A 159 -14.86 -3.04 7.70
CA GLY A 159 -15.50 -1.87 7.10
C GLY A 159 -16.23 -2.17 5.80
N GLN A 160 -15.86 -1.50 4.71
CA GLN A 160 -16.53 -1.64 3.42
C GLN A 160 -15.57 -2.26 2.40
N ASP A 161 -15.94 -3.41 1.84
CA ASP A 161 -15.32 -3.94 0.65
C ASP A 161 -16.17 -3.62 -0.60
N LYS A 162 -15.48 -3.36 -1.71
CA LYS A 162 -16.08 -3.20 -3.04
C LYS A 162 -15.16 -3.83 -4.07
N THR A 163 -15.58 -4.98 -4.58
CA THR A 163 -14.74 -5.77 -5.44
C THR A 163 -15.38 -6.05 -6.80
N ASN A 164 -14.56 -5.88 -7.84
CA ASN A 164 -14.92 -6.14 -9.24
C ASN A 164 -13.87 -7.08 -9.89
N SER A 165 -13.49 -8.14 -9.18
CA SER A 165 -12.43 -9.07 -9.58
C SER A 165 -12.42 -10.36 -8.76
N HIS A 166 -11.70 -11.40 -9.20
CA HIS A 166 -11.74 -12.68 -8.51
C HIS A 166 -11.08 -12.62 -7.12
N GLN A 167 -11.73 -13.19 -6.11
CA GLN A 167 -11.19 -13.27 -4.75
C GLN A 167 -11.17 -14.72 -4.25
N THR A 168 -10.15 -15.05 -3.45
CA THR A 168 -10.06 -16.32 -2.73
C THR A 168 -9.73 -16.06 -1.25
N GLY A 169 -10.53 -16.60 -0.34
CA GLY A 169 -10.32 -16.46 1.10
C GLY A 169 -10.56 -15.03 1.57
N LEU A 170 -11.82 -14.59 1.50
CA LEU A 170 -12.25 -13.26 1.92
C LEU A 170 -13.00 -13.36 3.26
N LEU A 171 -12.65 -12.47 4.19
CA LEU A 171 -13.41 -12.22 5.41
C LEU A 171 -13.75 -10.74 5.50
N VAL A 172 -15.05 -10.41 5.56
CA VAL A 172 -15.54 -9.05 5.73
C VAL A 172 -16.34 -8.93 7.02
N ASN A 173 -15.94 -8.01 7.88
CA ASN A 173 -16.76 -7.53 8.98
C ASN A 173 -17.29 -6.14 8.64
N GLY A 174 -18.51 -6.08 8.09
CA GLY A 174 -19.14 -4.86 7.63
C GLY A 174 -19.97 -5.06 6.37
N GLN A 175 -19.66 -4.32 5.31
CA GLN A 175 -20.41 -4.36 4.04
C GLN A 175 -19.53 -4.90 2.93
N ASP A 176 -19.93 -6.00 2.32
CA ASP A 176 -19.37 -6.47 1.06
C ASP A 176 -20.27 -6.06 -0.13
N LYS A 177 -19.63 -5.73 -1.25
CA LYS A 177 -20.29 -5.50 -2.54
C LYS A 177 -19.42 -6.07 -3.63
N THR A 178 -19.87 -7.18 -4.20
CA THR A 178 -19.05 -7.95 -5.13
C THR A 178 -19.76 -8.14 -6.47
N ASN A 179 -19.02 -7.90 -7.55
CA ASN A 179 -19.46 -8.10 -8.93
C ASN A 179 -18.45 -8.99 -9.68
N SER A 180 -18.07 -10.13 -9.09
CA SER A 180 -17.03 -11.02 -9.59
C SER A 180 -16.98 -12.37 -8.86
N HIS A 181 -16.24 -13.35 -9.38
CA HIS A 181 -16.21 -14.68 -8.76
C HIS A 181 -15.50 -14.67 -7.39
N GLN A 182 -16.11 -15.31 -6.39
CA GLN A 182 -15.50 -15.48 -5.07
C GLN A 182 -15.45 -16.96 -4.68
N THR A 183 -14.36 -17.34 -4.00
CA THR A 183 -14.21 -18.67 -3.37
C THR A 183 -13.82 -18.50 -1.90
N GLY A 184 -14.60 -19.10 -0.99
CA GLY A 184 -14.35 -19.01 0.44
C GLY A 184 -14.59 -17.61 0.99
N LEU A 185 -15.86 -17.19 1.03
CA LEU A 185 -16.30 -15.90 1.56
C LEU A 185 -16.97 -16.08 2.92
N LEU A 186 -16.55 -15.30 3.90
CA LEU A 186 -17.22 -15.14 5.19
C LEU A 186 -17.56 -13.66 5.44
N VAL A 187 -18.85 -13.36 5.57
CA VAL A 187 -19.32 -11.99 5.86
C VAL A 187 -20.04 -11.94 7.20
N TYR A 188 -19.61 -11.04 8.08
CA TYR A 188 -20.37 -10.57 9.22
C TYR A 188 -20.92 -9.19 8.89
N GLY A 189 -22.21 -9.11 8.55
CA GLY A 189 -22.87 -7.86 8.17
C GLY A 189 -23.72 -7.98 6.91
N GLN A 190 -23.47 -7.13 5.91
CA GLN A 190 -24.26 -7.08 4.69
C GLN A 190 -23.44 -7.58 3.51
N ASP A 191 -23.93 -8.60 2.83
CA ASP A 191 -23.43 -9.02 1.52
C ASP A 191 -24.39 -8.55 0.41
N LYS A 192 -23.79 -8.12 -0.71
CA LYS A 192 -24.49 -7.78 -1.95
C LYS A 192 -23.67 -8.29 -3.11
N THR A 193 -24.10 -9.42 -3.66
CA THR A 193 -23.34 -10.09 -4.70
C THR A 193 -24.12 -10.24 -6.00
N ASN A 194 -23.45 -9.95 -7.11
CA ASN A 194 -23.98 -10.09 -8.48
C ASN A 194 -23.02 -10.93 -9.34
N SER A 195 -22.65 -12.12 -8.87
CA SER A 195 -21.64 -12.97 -9.49
C SER A 195 -21.53 -14.35 -8.83
N HIS A 196 -20.84 -15.30 -9.47
CA HIS A 196 -20.73 -16.67 -8.95
C HIS A 196 -19.94 -16.74 -7.63
N GLN A 197 -20.47 -17.49 -6.66
CA GLN A 197 -19.80 -17.73 -5.38
C GLN A 197 -19.71 -19.23 -5.07
N THR A 198 -18.58 -19.64 -4.49
CA THR A 198 -18.39 -20.99 -3.92
C THR A 198 -17.94 -20.89 -2.47
N GLY A 199 -18.64 -21.56 -1.56
CA GLY A 199 -18.33 -21.55 -0.13
C GLY A 199 -18.61 -20.18 0.51
N LEU A 200 -19.89 -19.79 0.52
CA LEU A 200 -20.35 -18.53 1.09
C LEU A 200 -20.98 -18.76 2.46
N LEU A 201 -20.47 -18.08 3.48
CA LEU A 201 -21.06 -18.00 4.82
C LEU A 201 -21.39 -16.54 5.14
N VAL A 202 -22.67 -16.24 5.44
CA VAL A 202 -23.11 -14.89 5.82
C VAL A 202 -23.80 -14.92 7.19
N TYR A 203 -23.32 -14.11 8.11
CA TYR A 203 -23.99 -13.76 9.36
C TYR A 203 -24.54 -12.34 9.23
N GLY A 204 -25.81 -12.20 8.85
CA GLY A 204 -26.46 -10.91 8.65
C GLY A 204 -27.43 -10.87 7.48
N GLN A 205 -27.26 -9.92 6.56
CA GLN A 205 -28.15 -9.76 5.41
C GLN A 205 -27.42 -10.16 4.14
N ASP A 206 -28.00 -11.12 3.41
CA ASP A 206 -27.58 -11.47 2.05
C ASP A 206 -28.58 -10.90 1.02
N LYS A 207 -28.04 -10.38 -0.07
CA LYS A 207 -28.77 -9.93 -1.27
C LYS A 207 -27.98 -10.38 -2.48
N THR A 208 -28.29 -11.58 -2.94
CA THR A 208 -27.56 -12.18 -4.05
C THR A 208 -28.43 -12.38 -5.29
N ASN A 209 -27.87 -12.01 -6.44
CA ASN A 209 -28.42 -12.21 -7.77
C ASN A 209 -27.41 -12.97 -8.64
N SER A 210 -27.20 -14.26 -8.35
CA SER A 210 -26.14 -15.03 -9.02
C SER A 210 -26.30 -16.55 -8.90
N HIS A 211 -25.27 -17.33 -9.25
CA HIS A 211 -25.20 -18.76 -8.94
C HIS A 211 -24.31 -19.00 -7.71
N GLN A 212 -24.80 -19.82 -6.79
CA GLN A 212 -24.11 -20.12 -5.54
C GLN A 212 -23.95 -21.63 -5.34
N THR A 213 -22.79 -22.03 -4.82
CA THR A 213 -22.55 -23.41 -4.35
C THR A 213 -21.99 -23.38 -2.94
N GLY A 214 -22.56 -24.18 -2.03
CA GLY A 214 -22.16 -24.21 -0.61
C GLY A 214 -22.51 -22.91 0.13
N LEU A 215 -23.78 -22.51 0.07
CA LEU A 215 -24.32 -21.33 0.75
C LEU A 215 -24.80 -21.67 2.16
N LEU A 216 -24.42 -20.84 3.14
CA LEU A 216 -25.02 -20.84 4.47
C LEU A 216 -25.25 -19.40 4.93
N VAL A 217 -26.51 -19.02 5.11
CA VAL A 217 -26.91 -17.70 5.61
C VAL A 217 -27.56 -17.86 6.98
N ASN A 218 -26.99 -17.22 7.99
CA ASN A 218 -27.60 -17.01 9.30
C ASN A 218 -28.08 -15.56 9.40
N GLY A 219 -29.31 -15.32 8.96
CA GLY A 219 -29.95 -14.01 9.00
C GLY A 219 -31.00 -13.85 7.90
N GLN A 220 -31.09 -12.66 7.31
CA GLN A 220 -32.04 -12.39 6.24
C GLN A 220 -31.41 -12.68 4.89
N ASP A 221 -32.04 -13.55 4.11
CA ASP A 221 -31.64 -13.87 2.75
C ASP A 221 -32.68 -13.33 1.76
N LYS A 222 -32.22 -12.61 0.74
CA LYS A 222 -33.01 -12.13 -0.40
C LYS A 222 -32.34 -12.57 -1.70
N THR A 223 -32.22 -13.88 -1.86
CA THR A 223 -31.66 -14.50 -3.05
C THR A 223 -32.66 -14.55 -4.19
N ASN A 224 -32.20 -14.14 -5.37
CA ASN A 224 -32.84 -14.44 -6.66
C ASN A 224 -31.85 -15.26 -7.49
N SER A 225 -31.52 -16.47 -7.01
CA SER A 225 -30.40 -17.29 -7.48
C SER A 225 -30.80 -18.74 -7.74
N HIS A 226 -29.98 -19.44 -8.54
CA HIS A 226 -29.97 -20.89 -8.57
C HIS A 226 -29.00 -21.38 -7.49
N ILE A 227 -29.53 -21.90 -6.39
CA ILE A 227 -28.75 -22.40 -5.24
C ILE A 227 -28.48 -23.89 -5.45
N ARG A 228 -27.21 -24.29 -5.45
CA ARG A 228 -26.80 -25.69 -5.31
C ARG A 228 -26.19 -25.90 -3.93
N VAL A 229 -26.97 -26.51 -3.04
CA VAL A 229 -26.51 -26.87 -1.67
C VAL A 229 -25.36 -27.86 -1.75
#